data_AF-A0A967HX54-F1
#
_entry.id   AF-A0A967HX54-F1
#
_cell.length_a   1.000
_cell.length_b   1.000
_cell.length_c   1.000
_cell.angle_alpha   90.00
_cell.angle_beta   90.00
_cell.angle_gamma   90.00
#
_symmetry.space_group_name_H-M   'P 1'
#
loop_
_entity.id
_entity.type
_entity.pdbx_description
1 polymer ?
#
loop_
_entity_poly.entity_id
_entity_poly.type
_entity_poly.pdbx_seq_one_letter_code
_entity_poly.pdbx_strand_id
1 'polypeptide(L)'
;MKVKVAKNAGFCMGVRRAMDLVLNAARDRQPDEIIHTYGPLIHNNQVLEILERRGIRCSEDLTEAEEGGRIAIRAHGIPPQERKAIKEKGFKIINATCPRVGKVQGIIKKHSLRGYDIVIVGDDNHAEVIGLKGFANGRAHVLKTPEEVDRLPPMEKLLVVAQTTQDERAFKTIAGLLEERYPETIVFNTICDSTHNRQEEVRALCNEVDAMVVVGGRHSGNTKRLAEIAAATGIPTFHIETEEELDRERLQDLKIVGVTAGASTPHWLLRRVVHELESIQPRGVRPLARSFEHYLRFFLQSNLYVAGGAGCLSYAAAVLQGIKPRLADFFITFFYVFAMHVLNRYADKASRFNYPSRAALYER
;
A
#
# COMPACT_ATOMS: atom_id res chain seq x y z
N MET A 1 -14.26 18.13 7.88
CA MET A 1 -12.81 18.44 7.79
C MET A 1 -12.36 18.44 6.33
N LYS A 2 -11.37 19.25 5.92
CA LYS A 2 -10.77 19.15 4.57
C LYS A 2 -9.66 18.11 4.59
N VAL A 3 -9.68 17.17 3.66
CA VAL A 3 -8.65 16.12 3.54
C VAL A 3 -7.85 16.32 2.25
N LYS A 4 -6.52 16.33 2.35
CA LYS A 4 -5.60 16.36 1.21
C LYS A 4 -4.87 15.03 1.11
N VAL A 5 -5.14 14.26 0.06
CA VAL A 5 -4.50 12.96 -0.13
C VAL A 5 -3.26 13.12 -1.02
N ALA A 6 -2.13 12.58 -0.58
CA ALA A 6 -0.92 12.49 -1.39
C ALA A 6 -1.19 11.68 -2.68
N LYS A 7 -0.78 12.20 -3.83
CA LYS A 7 -0.98 11.61 -5.16
C LYS A 7 -0.34 10.23 -5.27
N ASN A 8 0.80 10.02 -4.62
CA ASN A 8 1.50 8.74 -4.62
C ASN A 8 1.08 7.81 -3.46
N ALA A 9 0.01 8.10 -2.72
CA ALA A 9 -0.42 7.28 -1.59
C ALA A 9 -0.86 5.86 -2.02
N GLY A 10 -0.39 4.85 -1.29
CA GLY A 10 -0.81 3.46 -1.43
C GLY A 10 0.11 2.63 -2.34
N PHE A 11 -0.42 1.53 -2.88
CA PHE A 11 0.33 0.53 -3.65
C PHE A 11 1.27 1.12 -4.70
N CYS A 12 2.56 0.77 -4.60
CA CYS A 12 3.51 1.01 -5.68
C CYS A 12 3.39 -0.06 -6.78
N MET A 13 4.06 0.15 -7.92
CA MET A 13 4.07 -0.81 -9.03
C MET A 13 4.58 -2.19 -8.60
N GLY A 14 5.65 -2.26 -7.80
CA GLY A 14 6.23 -3.53 -7.35
C GLY A 14 5.26 -4.35 -6.50
N VAL A 15 4.55 -3.69 -5.58
CA VAL A 15 3.51 -4.31 -4.75
C VAL A 15 2.31 -4.75 -5.58
N ARG A 16 1.83 -3.89 -6.49
CA ARG A 16 0.72 -4.25 -7.39
C ARG A 16 1.06 -5.49 -8.22
N ARG A 17 2.25 -5.51 -8.83
CA ARG A 17 2.74 -6.66 -9.60
C ARG A 17 2.79 -7.93 -8.74
N ALA A 18 3.30 -7.84 -7.51
CA ALA A 18 3.38 -8.99 -6.61
C ALA A 18 1.99 -9.54 -6.28
N MET A 19 1.03 -8.66 -5.98
CA MET A 19 -0.37 -9.02 -5.75
C MET A 19 -1.00 -9.68 -6.97
N ASP A 20 -0.86 -9.07 -8.16
CA ASP A 20 -1.47 -9.57 -9.39
C ASP A 20 -0.93 -10.97 -9.74
N LEU A 21 0.38 -11.21 -9.59
CA LEU A 21 0.98 -12.53 -9.85
C LEU A 21 0.40 -13.61 -8.94
N VAL A 22 0.28 -13.34 -7.66
CA VAL A 22 -0.19 -14.33 -6.67
C VAL A 22 -1.70 -14.56 -6.80
N LEU A 23 -2.47 -13.50 -7.02
CA LEU A 23 -3.92 -13.60 -7.24
C LEU A 23 -4.28 -14.31 -8.54
N ASN A 24 -3.53 -14.06 -9.63
CA ASN A 24 -3.71 -14.79 -10.89
C ASN A 24 -3.34 -16.25 -10.72
N ALA A 25 -2.22 -16.55 -10.03
CA ALA A 25 -1.86 -17.93 -9.75
C ALA A 25 -2.95 -18.66 -8.95
N ALA A 26 -3.56 -17.99 -7.97
CA ALA A 26 -4.67 -18.53 -7.18
C ALA A 26 -5.96 -18.73 -7.99
N ARG A 27 -6.18 -17.93 -9.04
CA ARG A 27 -7.28 -18.14 -9.98
C ARG A 27 -7.03 -19.35 -10.88
N ASP A 28 -5.81 -19.52 -11.37
CA ASP A 28 -5.44 -20.56 -12.34
C ASP A 28 -5.05 -21.89 -11.68
N ARG A 29 -5.42 -22.09 -10.41
CA ARG A 29 -5.02 -23.26 -9.62
C ARG A 29 -5.85 -24.50 -9.92
N GLN A 30 -5.20 -25.66 -9.78
CA GLN A 30 -5.93 -26.91 -9.77
C GLN A 30 -6.79 -27.01 -8.50
N PRO A 31 -7.90 -27.77 -8.53
CA PRO A 31 -8.62 -28.13 -7.32
C PRO A 31 -7.62 -28.68 -6.28
N ASP A 32 -7.75 -28.24 -5.03
CA ASP A 32 -6.91 -28.63 -3.88
C ASP A 32 -5.46 -28.14 -3.87
N GLU A 33 -5.00 -27.37 -4.87
CA GLU A 33 -3.66 -26.79 -4.85
C GLU A 33 -3.55 -25.58 -3.89
N ILE A 34 -2.69 -25.70 -2.88
CA ILE A 34 -2.35 -24.59 -1.97
C ILE A 34 -1.21 -23.77 -2.56
N ILE A 35 -1.37 -22.46 -2.59
CA ILE A 35 -0.31 -21.53 -2.98
C ILE A 35 0.32 -20.96 -1.72
N HIS A 36 1.63 -21.09 -1.62
CA HIS A 36 2.39 -20.54 -0.51
C HIS A 36 3.05 -19.23 -0.93
N THR A 37 3.23 -18.31 0.01
CA THR A 37 4.14 -17.17 -0.10
C THR A 37 5.30 -17.43 0.86
N TYR A 38 6.53 -17.22 0.38
CA TYR A 38 7.72 -17.41 1.20
C TYR A 38 7.99 -16.15 2.03
N GLY A 39 7.54 -16.20 3.27
CA GLY A 39 7.31 -15.06 4.15
C GLY A 39 6.19 -14.14 3.64
N PRO A 40 5.92 -13.05 4.36
CA PRO A 40 4.88 -12.09 3.99
C PRO A 40 5.12 -11.53 2.57
N LEU A 41 4.15 -11.68 1.68
CA LEU A 41 4.23 -11.17 0.30
C LEU A 41 4.55 -9.67 0.29
N ILE A 42 3.91 -8.94 1.20
CA ILE A 42 4.11 -7.52 1.51
C ILE A 42 3.93 -7.27 3.02
N HIS A 43 4.43 -6.15 3.52
CA HIS A 43 4.25 -5.73 4.92
C HIS A 43 2.93 -4.96 5.11
N ASN A 44 1.80 -5.68 5.08
CA ASN A 44 0.47 -5.15 5.42
C ASN A 44 -0.48 -6.27 5.87
N ASN A 45 -0.85 -6.28 7.16
CA ASN A 45 -1.62 -7.36 7.79
C ASN A 45 -2.99 -7.56 7.13
N GLN A 46 -3.69 -6.47 6.83
CA GLN A 46 -5.02 -6.55 6.23
C GLN A 46 -5.00 -7.18 4.82
N VAL A 47 -3.91 -6.98 4.06
CA VAL A 47 -3.73 -7.66 2.78
C VAL A 47 -3.37 -9.13 2.97
N LEU A 48 -2.55 -9.48 3.97
CA LEU A 48 -2.21 -10.88 4.27
C LEU A 48 -3.47 -11.69 4.63
N GLU A 49 -4.36 -11.14 5.45
CA GLU A 49 -5.65 -11.78 5.77
C GLU A 49 -6.52 -12.03 4.52
N ILE A 50 -6.51 -11.09 3.58
CA ILE A 50 -7.24 -11.21 2.31
C ILE A 50 -6.65 -12.33 1.43
N LEU A 51 -5.32 -12.47 1.42
CA LEU A 51 -4.64 -13.55 0.69
C LEU A 51 -4.97 -14.92 1.32
N GLU A 52 -4.94 -15.01 2.64
CA GLU A 52 -5.29 -16.22 3.38
C GLU A 52 -6.73 -16.67 3.10
N ARG A 53 -7.70 -15.75 3.12
CA ARG A 53 -9.10 -16.03 2.75
C ARG A 53 -9.28 -16.49 1.30
N ARG A 54 -8.29 -16.24 0.43
CA ARG A 54 -8.25 -16.75 -0.95
C ARG A 54 -7.48 -18.07 -1.09
N GLY A 55 -7.07 -18.67 0.03
CA GLY A 55 -6.32 -19.91 0.08
C GLY A 55 -4.86 -19.75 -0.35
N ILE A 56 -4.28 -18.57 -0.13
CA ILE A 56 -2.85 -18.31 -0.27
C ILE A 56 -2.27 -18.21 1.13
N ARG A 57 -1.42 -19.16 1.53
CA ARG A 57 -0.84 -19.22 2.87
C ARG A 57 0.52 -18.53 2.92
N CYS A 58 0.82 -17.86 4.02
CA CYS A 58 2.16 -17.37 4.31
C CYS A 58 2.92 -18.48 5.04
N SER A 59 4.09 -18.87 4.53
CA SER A 59 4.98 -19.84 5.17
C SER A 59 6.30 -19.14 5.46
N GLU A 60 6.72 -19.11 6.73
CA GLU A 60 7.99 -18.48 7.12
C GLU A 60 9.18 -19.37 6.76
N ASP A 61 8.99 -20.69 6.82
CA ASP A 61 9.96 -21.69 6.42
C ASP A 61 9.40 -22.65 5.35
N LEU A 62 10.28 -23.19 4.53
CA LEU A 62 10.00 -24.23 3.55
C LEU A 62 9.56 -25.55 4.18
N THR A 63 9.72 -25.73 5.49
CA THR A 63 9.24 -26.92 6.23
C THR A 63 7.73 -26.86 6.49
N GLU A 64 7.13 -25.67 6.49
CA GLU A 64 5.71 -25.44 6.71
C GLU A 64 4.85 -25.65 5.45
N ALA A 65 5.50 -25.80 4.29
CA ALA A 65 4.85 -26.05 3.03
C ALA A 65 4.99 -27.54 2.66
N GLU A 66 3.88 -28.17 2.28
CA GLU A 66 3.88 -29.55 1.77
C GLU A 66 4.76 -29.65 0.52
N GLU A 67 5.47 -30.77 0.34
CA GLU A 67 6.37 -30.94 -0.81
C GLU A 67 5.61 -30.83 -2.14
N GLY A 68 6.16 -30.04 -3.07
CA GLY A 68 5.52 -29.75 -4.35
C GLY A 68 4.49 -28.62 -4.32
N GLY A 69 3.92 -28.27 -5.49
CA GLY A 69 2.98 -27.15 -5.62
C GLY A 69 3.64 -25.82 -6.03
N ARG A 70 3.02 -24.70 -5.67
CA ARG A 70 3.47 -23.34 -6.07
C ARG A 70 3.83 -22.48 -4.88
N ILE A 71 4.99 -21.83 -4.96
CA ILE A 71 5.47 -20.89 -3.95
C ILE A 71 5.85 -19.55 -4.58
N ALA A 72 5.34 -18.48 -3.99
CA ALA A 72 5.59 -17.11 -4.42
C ALA A 72 6.69 -16.46 -3.59
N ILE A 73 7.71 -15.96 -4.29
CA ILE A 73 8.79 -15.17 -3.68
C ILE A 73 8.26 -13.76 -3.44
N ARG A 74 8.38 -13.26 -2.21
CA ARG A 74 7.97 -11.91 -1.79
C ARG A 74 8.58 -10.78 -2.63
N ALA A 75 7.95 -9.61 -2.63
CA ALA A 75 8.39 -8.45 -3.42
C ALA A 75 9.82 -7.97 -3.08
N HIS A 76 10.26 -8.21 -1.84
CA HIS A 76 11.60 -7.92 -1.32
C HIS A 76 12.70 -8.84 -1.87
N GLY A 77 12.33 -9.92 -2.56
CA GLY A 77 13.25 -10.96 -3.00
C GLY A 77 13.74 -11.87 -1.87
N ILE A 78 14.59 -12.81 -2.25
CA ILE A 78 15.24 -13.79 -1.37
C ILE A 78 16.69 -14.04 -1.83
N PRO A 79 17.56 -14.53 -0.94
CA PRO A 79 18.90 -15.01 -1.29
C PRO A 79 18.89 -16.11 -2.37
N PRO A 80 19.96 -16.21 -3.18
CA PRO A 80 20.11 -17.30 -4.16
C PRO A 80 20.04 -18.71 -3.58
N GLN A 81 20.54 -18.89 -2.35
CA GLN A 81 20.58 -20.17 -1.65
C GLN A 81 19.17 -20.66 -1.29
N GLU A 82 18.33 -19.78 -0.72
CA GLU A 82 16.93 -20.09 -0.44
C GLU A 82 16.15 -20.39 -1.73
N ARG A 83 16.40 -19.62 -2.79
CA ARG A 83 15.79 -19.90 -4.10
C ARG A 83 16.17 -21.28 -4.64
N LYS A 84 17.39 -21.74 -4.37
CA LYS A 84 17.86 -23.08 -4.76
C LYS A 84 17.14 -24.16 -3.92
N ALA A 85 17.09 -23.98 -2.60
CA ALA A 85 16.40 -24.88 -1.68
C ALA A 85 14.92 -25.05 -2.04
N ILE A 86 14.22 -23.96 -2.41
CA ILE A 86 12.84 -24.01 -2.91
C ILE A 86 12.69 -24.94 -4.12
N LYS A 87 13.60 -24.83 -5.09
CA LYS A 87 13.55 -25.68 -6.31
C LYS A 87 13.88 -27.12 -6.00
N GLU A 88 14.83 -27.37 -5.11
CA GLU A 88 15.24 -28.72 -4.69
C GLU A 88 14.09 -29.46 -4.00
N LYS A 89 13.18 -28.74 -3.32
CA LYS A 89 11.92 -29.30 -2.77
C LYS A 89 10.79 -29.46 -3.79
N GLY A 90 11.04 -29.26 -5.08
CA GLY A 90 10.05 -29.50 -6.15
C GLY A 90 9.00 -28.40 -6.37
N PHE A 91 9.09 -27.25 -5.69
CA PHE A 91 8.13 -26.16 -5.88
C PHE A 91 8.30 -25.44 -7.23
N LYS A 92 7.16 -25.10 -7.84
CA LYS A 92 7.09 -24.12 -8.94
C LYS A 92 7.13 -22.70 -8.38
N ILE A 93 8.16 -21.95 -8.75
CA ILE A 93 8.39 -20.59 -8.25
C ILE A 93 7.56 -19.55 -9.03
N ILE A 94 6.77 -18.77 -8.30
CA ILE A 94 6.19 -17.51 -8.77
C ILE A 94 7.10 -16.36 -8.29
N ASN A 95 7.89 -15.76 -9.18
CA ASN A 95 8.82 -14.71 -8.78
C ASN A 95 8.15 -13.33 -8.70
N ALA A 96 7.63 -13.00 -7.52
CA ALA A 96 7.02 -11.71 -7.23
C ALA A 96 8.02 -10.61 -6.83
N THR A 97 9.34 -10.90 -6.82
CA THR A 97 10.39 -9.90 -6.57
C THR A 97 10.19 -8.65 -7.43
N CYS A 98 10.26 -7.47 -6.81
CA CYS A 98 10.15 -6.21 -7.51
C CYS A 98 11.31 -6.07 -8.51
N PRO A 99 11.08 -5.68 -9.78
CA PRO A 99 12.14 -5.50 -10.76
C PRO A 99 13.23 -4.53 -10.32
N ARG A 100 12.88 -3.53 -9.49
CA ARG A 100 13.85 -2.58 -8.93
C ARG A 100 14.79 -3.25 -7.93
N VAL A 101 14.28 -4.12 -7.05
CA VAL A 101 15.10 -4.95 -6.17
C VAL A 101 15.98 -5.90 -6.97
N GLY A 102 15.41 -6.55 -8.00
CA GLY A 102 16.16 -7.42 -8.91
C GLY A 102 17.33 -6.71 -9.61
N LYS A 103 17.17 -5.42 -9.94
CA LYS A 103 18.27 -4.59 -10.47
C LYS A 103 19.40 -4.44 -9.45
N VAL A 104 19.09 -4.15 -8.17
CA VAL A 104 20.09 -4.05 -7.10
C VAL A 104 20.83 -5.38 -6.91
N GLN A 105 20.10 -6.50 -6.86
CA GLN A 105 20.68 -7.84 -6.80
C GLN A 105 21.66 -8.09 -7.96
N GLY A 106 21.31 -7.66 -9.18
CA GLY A 106 22.19 -7.75 -10.36
C GLY A 106 23.44 -6.88 -10.25
N ILE A 107 23.32 -5.66 -9.71
CA ILE A 107 24.46 -4.75 -9.48
C ILE A 107 25.42 -5.37 -8.47
N ILE A 108 24.91 -5.84 -7.32
CA ILE A 108 25.70 -6.49 -6.27
C ILE A 108 26.41 -7.71 -6.85
N LYS A 109 25.69 -8.61 -7.53
CA LYS A 109 26.27 -9.81 -8.13
C LYS A 109 27.41 -9.48 -9.09
N LYS A 110 27.22 -8.49 -9.97
CA LYS A 110 28.22 -8.08 -10.97
C LYS A 110 29.52 -7.60 -10.31
N HIS A 111 29.42 -6.77 -9.28
CA HIS A 111 30.62 -6.20 -8.63
C HIS A 111 31.26 -7.17 -7.65
N SER A 112 30.47 -7.98 -6.96
CA SER A 112 31.00 -9.06 -6.12
C SER A 112 31.83 -10.06 -6.94
N LEU A 113 31.42 -10.39 -8.17
CA LEU A 113 32.23 -11.22 -9.08
C LEU A 113 33.53 -10.53 -9.54
N ARG A 114 33.64 -9.21 -9.43
CA ARG A 114 34.82 -8.41 -9.79
C ARG A 114 35.72 -8.11 -8.59
N GLY A 115 35.48 -8.74 -7.45
CA GLY A 115 36.31 -8.54 -6.26
C GLY A 115 35.92 -7.34 -5.39
N TYR A 116 34.78 -6.69 -5.62
CA TYR A 116 34.33 -5.61 -4.72
C TYR A 116 33.73 -6.16 -3.42
N ASP A 117 34.06 -5.54 -2.30
CA ASP A 117 33.29 -5.61 -1.07
C ASP A 117 32.02 -4.75 -1.21
N ILE A 118 30.95 -5.14 -0.52
CA ILE A 118 29.63 -4.55 -0.70
C ILE A 118 29.19 -3.91 0.61
N VAL A 119 28.90 -2.62 0.60
CA VAL A 119 28.18 -1.94 1.69
C VAL A 119 26.75 -1.67 1.25
N ILE A 120 25.80 -2.17 2.03
CA ILE A 120 24.37 -1.93 1.85
C ILE A 120 23.92 -0.97 2.94
N VAL A 121 23.49 0.23 2.55
CA VAL A 121 22.91 1.20 3.49
C VAL A 121 21.42 0.87 3.69
N GLY A 122 21.06 0.40 4.87
CA GLY A 122 19.72 -0.13 5.14
C GLY A 122 19.61 -0.76 6.53
N ASP A 123 18.53 -1.50 6.74
CA ASP A 123 18.30 -2.25 7.98
C ASP A 123 18.71 -3.72 7.80
N ASP A 124 19.69 -4.20 8.56
CA ASP A 124 20.28 -5.55 8.40
C ASP A 124 19.26 -6.68 8.59
N ASN A 125 18.22 -6.43 9.41
CA ASN A 125 17.17 -7.40 9.69
C ASN A 125 16.02 -7.34 8.66
N HIS A 126 16.07 -6.42 7.70
CA HIS A 126 15.00 -6.28 6.72
C HIS A 126 15.11 -7.34 5.61
N ALA A 127 13.96 -7.92 5.26
CA ALA A 127 13.80 -8.95 4.23
C ALA A 127 14.55 -8.66 2.92
N GLU A 128 14.47 -7.41 2.45
CA GLU A 128 15.17 -6.95 1.25
C GLU A 128 16.69 -7.01 1.43
N VAL A 129 17.22 -6.50 2.54
CA VAL A 129 18.66 -6.44 2.80
C VAL A 129 19.25 -7.84 2.96
N ILE A 130 18.53 -8.73 3.65
CA ILE A 130 18.88 -10.17 3.71
C ILE A 130 18.96 -10.75 2.29
N GLY A 131 17.96 -10.45 1.45
CA GLY A 131 17.93 -10.86 0.05
C GLY A 131 19.13 -10.31 -0.75
N LEU A 132 19.51 -9.05 -0.54
CA LEU A 132 20.65 -8.40 -1.20
C LEU A 132 22.00 -8.99 -0.77
N LYS A 133 22.20 -9.23 0.54
CA LYS A 133 23.42 -9.85 1.11
C LYS A 133 23.74 -11.19 0.43
N GLY A 134 22.72 -11.98 0.12
CA GLY A 134 22.87 -13.27 -0.56
C GLY A 134 23.58 -13.21 -1.93
N PHE A 135 23.60 -12.05 -2.59
CA PHE A 135 24.27 -11.85 -3.89
C PHE A 135 25.71 -11.34 -3.77
N ALA A 136 26.20 -11.08 -2.55
CA ALA A 136 27.50 -10.48 -2.29
C ALA A 136 28.65 -11.48 -2.10
N ASN A 137 28.40 -12.79 -2.22
CA ASN A 137 29.38 -13.86 -2.00
C ASN A 137 30.10 -13.75 -0.64
N GLY A 138 29.36 -13.45 0.43
CA GLY A 138 29.90 -13.38 1.80
C GLY A 138 30.66 -12.09 2.14
N ARG A 139 30.76 -11.14 1.21
CA ARG A 139 31.50 -9.89 1.36
C ARG A 139 30.57 -8.68 1.44
N ALA A 140 29.55 -8.79 2.30
CA ALA A 140 28.58 -7.71 2.53
C ALA A 140 28.64 -7.19 3.96
N HIS A 141 28.61 -5.87 4.07
CA HIS A 141 28.44 -5.11 5.31
C HIS A 141 27.15 -4.30 5.20
N VAL A 142 26.44 -4.13 6.31
CA VAL A 142 25.22 -3.31 6.37
C VAL A 142 25.45 -2.16 7.33
N LEU A 143 25.11 -0.95 6.88
CA LEU A 143 25.17 0.25 7.70
C LEU A 143 23.80 0.90 7.80
N LYS A 144 23.42 1.28 9.01
CA LYS A 144 22.19 2.04 9.28
C LYS A 144 22.49 3.50 9.60
N THR A 145 23.65 3.77 10.18
CA THR A 145 24.03 5.09 10.70
C THR A 145 25.44 5.51 10.25
N PRO A 146 25.74 6.82 10.16
CA PRO A 146 27.08 7.32 9.82
C PRO A 146 28.19 6.81 10.75
N GLU A 147 27.90 6.66 12.04
CA GLU A 147 28.88 6.26 13.05
C GLU A 147 29.34 4.81 12.88
N GLU A 148 28.58 3.99 12.17
CA GLU A 148 28.96 2.61 11.85
C GLU A 148 30.05 2.55 10.77
N VAL A 149 30.27 3.63 10.00
CA VAL A 149 31.31 3.68 8.96
C VAL A 149 32.68 3.39 9.56
N ASP A 150 32.99 3.93 10.74
CA ASP A 150 34.29 3.78 11.40
C ASP A 150 34.61 2.33 11.78
N ARG A 151 33.59 1.50 11.98
CA ARG A 151 33.75 0.09 12.40
C ARG A 151 34.07 -0.85 11.26
N LEU A 152 34.02 -0.37 10.01
CA LEU A 152 34.30 -1.20 8.84
C LEU A 152 35.79 -1.56 8.74
N PRO A 153 36.12 -2.76 8.22
CA PRO A 153 37.49 -3.17 7.96
C PRO A 153 38.11 -2.34 6.81
N PRO A 154 39.44 -2.35 6.64
CA PRO A 154 40.04 -1.87 5.40
C PRO A 154 39.56 -2.71 4.21
N MET A 155 39.23 -2.06 3.11
CA MET A 155 38.74 -2.65 1.87
C MET A 155 39.40 -1.93 0.70
N GLU A 156 39.81 -2.65 -0.34
CA GLU A 156 40.44 -2.03 -1.51
C GLU A 156 39.40 -1.49 -2.49
N LYS A 157 38.36 -2.27 -2.78
CA LYS A 157 37.32 -1.97 -3.77
C LYS A 157 35.95 -2.04 -3.13
N LEU A 158 35.24 -0.92 -3.11
CA LEU A 158 33.96 -0.83 -2.40
C LEU A 158 32.81 -0.51 -3.35
N LEU A 159 31.73 -1.28 -3.28
CA LEU A 159 30.44 -0.94 -3.87
C LEU A 159 29.49 -0.51 -2.76
N VAL A 160 28.93 0.69 -2.89
CA VAL A 160 27.89 1.19 -1.98
C VAL A 160 26.54 1.18 -2.69
N VAL A 161 25.56 0.50 -2.11
CA VAL A 161 24.16 0.48 -2.55
C VAL A 161 23.24 0.81 -1.39
N ALA A 162 22.02 1.23 -1.68
CA ALA A 162 20.97 1.47 -0.69
C ALA A 162 19.86 0.40 -0.75
N GLN A 163 19.24 0.12 0.39
CA GLN A 163 17.90 -0.46 0.43
C GLN A 163 16.92 0.46 -0.33
N THR A 164 16.04 -0.11 -1.15
CA THR A 164 15.16 0.66 -2.07
C THR A 164 14.17 1.60 -1.37
N THR A 165 13.93 1.37 -0.08
CA THR A 165 13.06 2.16 0.81
C THR A 165 13.82 3.08 1.77
N GLN A 166 15.14 3.23 1.62
CA GLN A 166 15.96 4.09 2.48
C GLN A 166 15.67 5.58 2.25
N ASP A 167 16.00 6.43 3.23
CA ASP A 167 16.03 7.89 3.08
C ASP A 167 17.26 8.35 2.30
N GLU A 168 17.06 9.22 1.31
CA GLU A 168 18.13 9.65 0.41
C GLU A 168 19.15 10.56 1.11
N ARG A 169 18.76 11.37 2.10
CA ARG A 169 19.69 12.23 2.83
C ARG A 169 20.62 11.38 3.67
N ALA A 170 20.07 10.43 4.43
CA ALA A 170 20.85 9.48 5.21
C ALA A 170 21.82 8.66 4.34
N PHE A 171 21.35 8.20 3.17
CA PHE A 171 22.22 7.48 2.22
C PHE A 171 23.39 8.34 1.73
N LYS A 172 23.13 9.59 1.31
CA LYS A 172 24.17 10.50 0.82
C LYS A 172 25.23 10.79 1.88
N THR A 173 24.83 10.99 3.13
CA THR A 173 25.77 11.19 4.25
C THR A 173 26.69 9.99 4.42
N ILE A 174 26.14 8.78 4.49
CA ILE A 174 26.93 7.55 4.66
C ILE A 174 27.82 7.30 3.43
N ALA A 175 27.30 7.50 2.23
CA ALA A 175 28.05 7.32 0.99
C ALA A 175 29.26 8.27 0.91
N GLY A 176 29.11 9.54 1.27
CA GLY A 176 30.22 10.50 1.28
C GLY A 176 31.34 10.10 2.24
N LEU A 177 31.01 9.68 3.45
CA LEU A 177 31.99 9.18 4.43
C LEU A 177 32.75 7.94 3.91
N LEU A 178 32.07 7.08 3.16
CA LEU A 178 32.68 5.89 2.56
C LEU A 178 33.60 6.26 1.39
N GLU A 179 33.21 7.23 0.54
CA GLU A 179 34.07 7.72 -0.55
C GLU A 179 35.33 8.41 -0.02
N GLU A 180 35.25 9.12 1.11
CA GLU A 180 36.41 9.70 1.78
C GLU A 180 37.34 8.64 2.37
N ARG A 181 36.78 7.58 2.96
CA ARG A 181 37.54 6.52 3.63
C ARG A 181 38.14 5.49 2.66
N TYR A 182 37.46 5.20 1.55
CA TYR A 182 37.82 4.13 0.60
C TYR A 182 37.93 4.71 -0.82
N PRO A 183 39.15 4.97 -1.33
CA PRO A 183 39.36 5.68 -2.60
C PRO A 183 38.76 4.99 -3.84
N GLU A 184 38.74 3.65 -3.92
CA GLU A 184 38.08 2.92 -5.02
C GLU A 184 36.62 2.57 -4.70
N THR A 185 35.84 3.57 -4.29
CA THR A 185 34.41 3.44 -4.03
C THR A 185 33.58 3.69 -5.31
N ILE A 186 32.59 2.83 -5.55
CA ILE A 186 31.54 3.05 -6.54
C ILE A 186 30.21 3.12 -5.81
N VAL A 187 29.54 4.28 -5.90
CA VAL A 187 28.23 4.49 -5.29
C VAL A 187 27.13 4.32 -6.34
N PHE A 188 26.16 3.44 -6.07
CA PHE A 188 24.89 3.40 -6.78
C PHE A 188 23.77 3.79 -5.81
N ASN A 189 23.15 4.95 -6.04
CA ASN A 189 21.89 5.27 -5.39
C ASN A 189 20.79 4.35 -5.93
N THR A 190 20.46 3.32 -5.16
CA THR A 190 19.45 2.31 -5.50
C THR A 190 18.11 2.52 -4.80
N ILE A 191 17.92 3.67 -4.15
CA ILE A 191 16.61 4.10 -3.64
C ILE A 191 15.67 4.24 -4.83
N CYS A 192 14.45 3.70 -4.72
CA CYS A 192 13.53 3.73 -5.85
C CYS A 192 12.80 5.08 -5.97
N ASP A 193 12.53 5.51 -7.21
CA ASP A 193 11.80 6.77 -7.49
C ASP A 193 10.44 6.82 -6.77
N SER A 194 9.79 5.66 -6.61
CA SER A 194 8.52 5.52 -5.91
C SER A 194 8.63 5.88 -4.42
N THR A 195 9.76 5.56 -3.78
CA THR A 195 10.09 5.96 -2.40
C THR A 195 10.40 7.45 -2.37
N HIS A 196 11.34 7.91 -3.21
CA HIS A 196 11.74 9.31 -3.29
C HIS A 196 10.54 10.25 -3.46
N ASN A 197 9.70 9.99 -4.45
CA ASN A 197 8.54 10.83 -4.75
C ASN A 197 7.52 10.87 -3.60
N ARG A 198 7.34 9.77 -2.86
CA ARG A 198 6.46 9.75 -1.67
C ARG A 198 7.04 10.58 -0.53
N GLN A 199 8.34 10.48 -0.30
CA GLN A 199 9.01 11.23 0.76
C GLN A 199 8.98 12.73 0.48
N GLU A 200 9.31 13.16 -0.75
CA GLU A 200 9.21 14.55 -1.17
C GLU A 200 7.77 15.08 -1.13
N GLU A 201 6.80 14.27 -1.58
CA GLU A 201 5.39 14.65 -1.50
C GLU A 201 4.91 14.81 -0.06
N VAL A 202 5.34 13.94 0.86
CA VAL A 202 5.04 14.10 2.29
C VAL A 202 5.62 15.41 2.81
N ARG A 203 6.89 15.72 2.52
CA ARG A 203 7.54 16.98 2.93
C ARG A 203 6.79 18.20 2.40
N ALA A 204 6.40 18.18 1.12
CA ALA A 204 5.64 19.26 0.52
C ALA A 204 4.26 19.41 1.16
N LEU A 205 3.53 18.29 1.35
CA LEU A 205 2.19 18.29 1.91
C LEU A 205 2.16 18.79 3.37
N CYS A 206 3.21 18.50 4.15
CA CYS A 206 3.34 18.99 5.53
C CYS A 206 3.29 20.52 5.63
N ASN A 207 3.69 21.25 4.59
CA ASN A 207 3.65 22.72 4.57
C ASN A 207 2.25 23.28 4.32
N GLU A 208 1.27 22.44 3.99
CA GLU A 208 -0.07 22.87 3.57
C GLU A 208 -1.21 22.31 4.42
N VAL A 209 -0.90 21.63 5.52
CA VAL A 209 -1.85 20.90 6.37
C VAL A 209 -1.55 21.12 7.85
N ASP A 210 -2.56 20.96 8.71
CA ASP A 210 -2.44 21.12 10.16
C ASP A 210 -1.92 19.84 10.83
N ALA A 211 -2.10 18.69 10.18
CA ALA A 211 -1.60 17.39 10.64
C ALA A 211 -1.47 16.40 9.48
N MET A 212 -0.67 15.35 9.71
CA MET A 212 -0.49 14.25 8.77
C MET A 212 -0.99 12.93 9.35
N VAL A 213 -1.76 12.19 8.55
CA VAL A 213 -2.14 10.80 8.81
C VAL A 213 -1.40 9.91 7.82
N VAL A 214 -0.60 8.99 8.33
CA VAL A 214 0.21 8.04 7.55
C VAL A 214 -0.38 6.65 7.72
N VAL A 215 -0.97 6.12 6.64
CA VAL A 215 -1.71 4.84 6.67
C VAL A 215 -0.82 3.68 6.24
N GLY A 216 -0.67 2.68 7.09
CA GLY A 216 -0.07 1.39 6.74
C GLY A 216 0.59 0.69 7.92
N GLY A 217 1.00 -0.57 7.70
CA GLY A 217 1.55 -1.43 8.75
C GLY A 217 2.76 -0.82 9.48
N ARG A 218 2.82 -0.99 10.80
CA ARG A 218 3.94 -0.54 11.65
C ARG A 218 5.25 -1.25 11.35
N HIS A 219 5.17 -2.47 10.82
CA HIS A 219 6.32 -3.24 10.36
C HIS A 219 6.80 -2.86 8.95
N SER A 220 6.10 -1.96 8.24
CA SER A 220 6.52 -1.50 6.92
C SER A 220 7.58 -0.41 7.04
N GLY A 221 8.82 -0.73 6.67
CA GLY A 221 9.93 0.23 6.69
C GLY A 221 9.64 1.51 5.91
N ASN A 222 8.99 1.40 4.75
CA ASN A 222 8.55 2.57 3.98
C ASN A 222 7.51 3.40 4.73
N THR A 223 6.47 2.78 5.30
CA THR A 223 5.42 3.52 6.02
C THR A 223 5.98 4.24 7.25
N LYS A 224 6.80 3.53 8.04
CA LYS A 224 7.47 4.11 9.21
C LYS A 224 8.33 5.31 8.81
N ARG A 225 9.08 5.22 7.72
CA ARG A 225 9.88 6.33 7.20
C ARG A 225 9.03 7.54 6.81
N LEU A 226 7.87 7.34 6.18
CA LEU A 226 6.97 8.46 5.86
C LEU A 226 6.44 9.15 7.13
N ALA A 227 6.14 8.38 8.18
CA ALA A 227 5.73 8.92 9.48
C ALA A 227 6.87 9.69 10.16
N GLU A 228 8.09 9.16 10.16
CA GLU A 228 9.28 9.86 10.68
C GLU A 228 9.53 11.18 9.94
N ILE A 229 9.44 11.18 8.60
CA ILE A 229 9.63 12.39 7.78
C ILE A 229 8.56 13.44 8.09
N ALA A 230 7.29 13.04 8.20
CA ALA A 230 6.21 13.96 8.57
C ALA A 230 6.42 14.53 9.98
N ALA A 231 6.72 13.67 10.96
CA ALA A 231 6.96 14.09 12.34
C ALA A 231 8.15 15.05 12.48
N ALA A 232 9.21 14.85 11.68
CA ALA A 232 10.39 15.72 11.66
C ALA A 232 10.09 17.16 11.17
N THR A 233 8.93 17.40 10.54
CA THR A 233 8.49 18.77 10.18
C THR A 233 7.84 19.52 11.34
N GLY A 234 7.59 18.86 12.47
CA GLY A 234 7.01 19.46 13.68
C GLY A 234 5.47 19.48 13.71
N ILE A 235 4.79 19.04 12.66
CA ILE A 235 3.32 18.93 12.66
C ILE A 235 2.86 17.64 13.36
N PRO A 236 1.67 17.64 14.00
CA PRO A 236 1.05 16.43 14.52
C PRO A 236 0.99 15.33 13.45
N THR A 237 1.55 14.17 13.77
CA THR A 237 1.62 13.03 12.86
C THR A 237 1.01 11.78 13.50
N PHE A 238 0.08 11.14 12.79
CA PHE A 238 -0.63 9.95 13.22
C PHE A 238 -0.26 8.78 12.30
N HIS A 239 0.47 7.79 12.81
CA HIS A 239 0.73 6.54 12.09
C HIS A 239 -0.31 5.50 12.50
N ILE A 240 -1.20 5.18 11.57
CA ILE A 240 -2.32 4.26 11.79
C ILE A 240 -2.29 3.09 10.81
N GLU A 241 -2.81 1.94 11.23
CA GLU A 241 -3.05 0.81 10.32
C GLU A 241 -4.45 0.82 9.71
N THR A 242 -5.46 1.26 10.47
CA THR A 242 -6.87 1.27 10.05
C THR A 242 -7.62 2.52 10.51
N GLU A 243 -8.82 2.74 9.98
CA GLU A 243 -9.68 3.87 10.36
C GLU A 243 -10.05 3.87 11.85
N GLU A 244 -10.10 2.71 12.51
CA GLU A 244 -10.47 2.60 13.92
C GLU A 244 -9.40 3.19 14.87
N GLU A 245 -8.16 3.35 14.41
CA GLU A 245 -7.08 3.95 15.20
C GLU A 245 -7.07 5.49 15.16
N LEU A 246 -7.99 6.12 14.42
CA LEU A 246 -8.10 7.57 14.34
C LEU A 246 -8.61 8.17 15.67
N ASP A 247 -7.77 8.97 16.31
CA ASP A 247 -8.15 9.75 17.48
C ASP A 247 -9.01 10.96 17.07
N ARG A 248 -10.33 10.74 17.09
CA ARG A 248 -11.32 11.75 16.69
C ARG A 248 -11.23 13.04 17.52
N GLU A 249 -10.86 12.96 18.79
CA GLU A 249 -10.78 14.13 19.67
C GLU A 249 -9.60 15.03 19.27
N ARG A 250 -8.42 14.43 19.05
CA ARG A 250 -7.22 15.16 18.60
C ARG A 250 -7.37 15.71 17.19
N LEU A 251 -8.23 15.09 16.37
CA LEU A 251 -8.47 15.49 15.00
C LEU A 251 -9.55 16.57 14.87
N GLN A 252 -10.48 16.68 15.82
CA GLN A 252 -11.67 17.52 15.72
C GLN A 252 -11.37 19.03 15.50
N ASP A 253 -10.30 19.54 16.10
CA ASP A 253 -9.94 20.96 16.04
C ASP A 253 -9.10 21.31 14.79
N LEU A 254 -8.71 20.32 13.98
CA LEU A 254 -7.90 20.49 12.77
C LEU A 254 -8.78 20.82 11.55
N LYS A 255 -8.34 21.75 10.71
CA LYS A 255 -9.10 22.21 9.53
C LYS A 255 -8.74 21.39 8.29
N ILE A 256 -7.44 21.20 8.07
CA ILE A 256 -6.87 20.51 6.91
C ILE A 256 -5.97 19.39 7.38
N VAL A 257 -6.34 18.14 7.08
CA VAL A 257 -5.51 16.97 7.38
C VAL A 257 -4.96 16.39 6.09
N GLY A 258 -3.64 16.21 6.06
CA GLY A 258 -2.95 15.49 4.99
C GLY A 258 -3.02 13.99 5.23
N VAL A 259 -3.23 13.22 4.17
CA VAL A 259 -3.25 11.75 4.23
C VAL A 259 -2.27 11.20 3.22
N THR A 260 -1.35 10.36 3.68
CA THR A 260 -0.49 9.56 2.82
C THR A 260 -0.61 8.09 3.21
N ALA A 261 -0.05 7.21 2.39
CA ALA A 261 -0.07 5.79 2.69
C ALA A 261 1.20 5.10 2.18
N GLY A 262 1.62 4.08 2.93
CA GLY A 262 2.74 3.24 2.58
C GLY A 262 2.58 2.54 1.23
N ALA A 263 3.71 2.17 0.62
CA ALA A 263 3.74 1.44 -0.65
C ALA A 263 3.05 0.06 -0.60
N SER A 264 2.82 -0.49 0.59
CA SER A 264 2.10 -1.74 0.86
C SER A 264 0.65 -1.54 1.32
N THR A 265 0.14 -0.31 1.32
CA THR A 265 -1.24 0.00 1.77
C THR A 265 -2.21 0.01 0.59
N PRO A 266 -3.28 -0.80 0.60
CA PRO A 266 -4.23 -0.86 -0.50
C PRO A 266 -5.15 0.37 -0.55
N HIS A 267 -5.65 0.69 -1.76
CA HIS A 267 -6.49 1.87 -1.97
C HIS A 267 -7.79 1.85 -1.15
N TRP A 268 -8.41 0.67 -0.96
CA TRP A 268 -9.64 0.55 -0.18
C TRP A 268 -9.45 0.97 1.29
N LEU A 269 -8.28 0.69 1.87
CA LEU A 269 -7.94 1.05 3.25
C LEU A 269 -7.72 2.56 3.37
N LEU A 270 -6.95 3.12 2.43
CA LEU A 270 -6.79 4.57 2.30
C LEU A 270 -8.14 5.29 2.17
N ARG A 271 -9.06 4.76 1.38
CA ARG A 271 -10.41 5.34 1.19
C ARG A 271 -11.26 5.29 2.45
N ARG A 272 -11.15 4.25 3.28
CA ARG A 272 -11.84 4.17 4.57
C ARG A 272 -11.34 5.22 5.54
N VAL A 273 -10.01 5.37 5.68
CA VAL A 273 -9.40 6.42 6.50
C VAL A 273 -9.82 7.82 6.04
N VAL A 274 -9.74 8.10 4.73
CA VAL A 274 -10.16 9.40 4.18
C VAL A 274 -11.64 9.67 4.50
N HIS A 275 -12.49 8.66 4.32
CA HIS A 275 -13.91 8.79 4.62
C HIS A 275 -14.16 9.07 6.10
N GLU A 276 -13.46 8.38 6.99
CA GLU A 276 -13.58 8.56 8.43
C GLU A 276 -13.16 9.97 8.83
N LEU A 277 -12.04 10.48 8.31
CA LEU A 277 -11.57 11.86 8.51
C LEU A 277 -12.56 12.90 8.00
N GLU A 278 -13.13 12.70 6.81
CA GLU A 278 -14.17 13.58 6.26
C GLU A 278 -15.45 13.57 7.10
N SER A 279 -15.72 12.47 7.82
CA SER A 279 -16.85 12.33 8.75
C SER A 279 -16.63 13.10 10.06
N ILE A 280 -15.39 13.41 10.42
CA ILE A 280 -15.07 14.18 11.63
C ILE A 280 -15.59 15.60 11.44
N GLN A 281 -16.57 15.93 12.28
CA GLN A 281 -17.24 17.23 12.27
C GLN A 281 -16.42 18.24 13.08
N PRO A 282 -16.06 19.40 12.49
CA PRO A 282 -15.45 20.49 13.24
C PRO A 282 -16.37 20.95 14.38
N ARG A 283 -15.80 21.38 15.51
CA ARG A 283 -16.60 22.05 16.56
C ARG A 283 -17.28 23.31 15.99
N GLY A 284 -18.55 23.50 16.29
CA GLY A 284 -19.29 24.74 15.97
C GLY A 284 -20.10 24.78 14.67
N VAL A 285 -20.26 23.66 13.95
CA VAL A 285 -21.16 23.61 12.77
C VAL A 285 -22.62 23.81 13.21
N ARG A 286 -23.35 24.73 12.55
CA ARG A 286 -24.77 25.02 12.85
C ARG A 286 -25.64 23.77 12.64
N PRO A 287 -26.56 23.43 13.57
CA PRO A 287 -27.40 22.22 13.49
C PRO A 287 -28.22 22.10 12.20
N LEU A 288 -28.70 23.22 11.65
CA LEU A 288 -29.53 23.24 10.45
C LEU A 288 -28.76 22.84 9.18
N ALA A 289 -27.54 23.37 9.02
CA ALA A 289 -26.67 23.01 7.90
C ALA A 289 -26.28 21.53 7.97
N ARG A 290 -26.09 21.01 9.18
CA ARG A 290 -25.81 19.59 9.45
C ARG A 290 -26.96 18.69 9.01
N SER A 291 -28.21 19.04 9.34
CA SER A 291 -29.38 18.25 8.92
C SER A 291 -29.53 18.23 7.40
N PHE A 292 -29.39 19.38 6.73
CA PHE A 292 -29.50 19.46 5.28
C PHE A 292 -28.44 18.60 4.57
N GLU A 293 -27.17 18.70 4.98
CA GLU A 293 -26.10 17.90 4.40
C GLU A 293 -26.31 16.39 4.60
N HIS A 294 -26.81 15.99 5.77
CA HIS A 294 -27.13 14.59 6.07
C HIS A 294 -28.21 14.04 5.12
N TYR A 295 -29.33 14.75 4.97
CA TYR A 295 -30.41 14.33 4.07
C TYR A 295 -29.96 14.31 2.60
N LEU A 296 -29.16 15.29 2.18
CA LEU A 296 -28.61 15.32 0.83
C LEU A 296 -27.68 14.13 0.56
N ARG A 297 -26.75 13.83 1.48
CA ARG A 297 -25.87 12.65 1.37
C ARG A 297 -26.68 11.36 1.34
N PHE A 298 -27.67 11.21 2.21
CA PHE A 298 -28.56 10.05 2.22
C PHE A 298 -29.26 9.87 0.86
N PHE A 299 -29.83 10.95 0.31
CA PHE A 299 -30.52 10.93 -0.98
C PHE A 299 -29.59 10.53 -2.14
N LEU A 300 -28.34 11.03 -2.16
CA LEU A 300 -27.33 10.72 -3.17
C LEU A 300 -26.71 9.31 -3.02
N GLN A 301 -26.62 8.78 -1.80
CA GLN A 301 -26.04 7.48 -1.53
C GLN A 301 -27.04 6.33 -1.69
N SER A 302 -28.31 6.59 -1.38
CA SER A 302 -29.42 5.63 -1.50
C SER A 302 -29.87 5.37 -2.94
N ASN A 303 -29.40 6.18 -3.92
CA ASN A 303 -29.89 6.19 -5.30
C ASN A 303 -31.38 6.52 -5.44
N LEU A 304 -32.03 7.09 -4.42
CA LEU A 304 -33.41 7.58 -4.51
C LEU A 304 -33.57 8.63 -5.61
N TYR A 305 -32.53 9.44 -5.86
CA TYR A 305 -32.52 10.41 -6.95
C TYR A 305 -32.56 9.75 -8.34
N VAL A 306 -31.89 8.61 -8.53
CA VAL A 306 -31.89 7.87 -9.81
C VAL A 306 -33.27 7.26 -10.04
N ALA A 307 -33.83 6.63 -9.01
CA ALA A 307 -35.18 6.05 -9.06
C ALA A 307 -36.24 7.12 -9.33
N GLY A 308 -36.13 8.28 -8.66
CA GLY A 308 -37.00 9.44 -8.88
C GLY A 308 -36.90 9.98 -10.31
N GLY A 309 -35.67 10.13 -10.83
CA GLY A 309 -35.43 10.54 -12.21
C GLY A 309 -36.03 9.58 -13.23
N ALA A 310 -35.91 8.28 -13.01
CA ALA A 310 -36.50 7.26 -13.89
C ALA A 310 -38.05 7.31 -13.86
N GLY A 311 -38.65 7.48 -12.68
CA GLY A 311 -40.09 7.69 -12.56
C GLY A 311 -40.56 8.94 -13.30
N CYS A 312 -39.86 10.07 -13.15
CA CYS A 312 -40.17 11.31 -13.86
C CYS A 312 -40.06 11.15 -15.38
N LEU A 313 -39.03 10.43 -15.85
CA LEU A 313 -38.83 10.15 -17.27
C LEU A 313 -39.97 9.29 -17.85
N SER A 314 -40.40 8.27 -17.11
CA SER A 314 -41.55 7.41 -17.47
C SER A 314 -42.84 8.23 -17.59
N TYR A 315 -43.09 9.11 -16.61
CA TYR A 315 -44.23 10.02 -16.64
C TYR A 315 -44.18 10.97 -17.85
N ALA A 316 -43.03 11.59 -18.10
CA ALA A 316 -42.84 12.49 -19.22
C ALA A 316 -43.02 11.79 -20.58
N ALA A 317 -42.51 10.57 -20.72
CA ALA A 317 -42.67 9.77 -21.93
C ALA A 317 -44.14 9.44 -22.22
N ALA A 318 -44.93 9.10 -21.19
CA ALA A 318 -46.36 8.86 -21.34
C ALA A 318 -47.09 10.12 -21.87
N VAL A 319 -46.80 11.29 -21.30
CA VAL A 319 -47.36 12.58 -21.75
C VAL A 319 -47.02 12.85 -23.23
N LEU A 320 -45.76 12.66 -23.62
CA LEU A 320 -45.30 12.90 -24.99
C LEU A 320 -45.92 11.94 -26.02
N GLN A 321 -46.29 10.74 -25.60
CA GLN A 321 -46.95 9.74 -26.45
C GLN A 321 -48.48 9.90 -26.48
N GLY A 322 -49.04 10.91 -25.82
CA GLY A 322 -50.49 11.10 -25.71
C GLY A 322 -51.17 10.07 -24.80
N ILE A 323 -50.41 9.33 -24.00
CA ILE A 323 -50.92 8.37 -23.01
C ILE A 323 -51.19 9.15 -21.72
N LYS A 324 -52.39 8.97 -21.13
CA LYS A 324 -52.73 9.61 -19.85
C LYS A 324 -51.81 9.05 -18.75
N PRO A 325 -50.89 9.85 -18.18
CA PRO A 325 -49.92 9.32 -17.24
C PRO A 325 -50.60 8.99 -15.90
N ARG A 326 -50.25 7.84 -15.31
CA ARG A 326 -50.74 7.46 -13.98
C ARG A 326 -49.59 7.52 -12.98
N LEU A 327 -49.88 7.95 -11.76
CA LEU A 327 -48.91 7.90 -10.65
C LEU A 327 -48.39 6.48 -10.41
N ALA A 328 -49.20 5.45 -10.70
CA ALA A 328 -48.77 4.06 -10.64
C ALA A 328 -47.57 3.77 -11.55
N ASP A 329 -47.55 4.32 -12.77
CA ASP A 329 -46.47 4.08 -13.74
C ASP A 329 -45.15 4.72 -13.26
N PHE A 330 -45.22 5.89 -12.61
CA PHE A 330 -44.08 6.50 -11.92
C PHE A 330 -43.53 5.57 -10.82
N PHE A 331 -44.39 5.09 -9.92
CA PHE A 331 -43.95 4.28 -8.77
C PHE A 331 -43.44 2.91 -9.21
N ILE A 332 -44.02 2.29 -10.24
CA ILE A 332 -43.53 1.03 -10.81
C ILE A 332 -42.10 1.23 -11.33
N THR A 333 -41.85 2.27 -12.14
CA THR A 333 -40.50 2.55 -12.65
C THR A 333 -39.53 2.90 -11.51
N PHE A 334 -39.97 3.70 -10.54
CA PHE A 334 -39.19 4.06 -9.36
C PHE A 334 -38.72 2.82 -8.60
N PHE A 335 -39.65 1.95 -8.18
CA PHE A 335 -39.32 0.78 -7.37
C PHE A 335 -38.51 -0.25 -8.17
N TYR A 336 -38.76 -0.40 -9.47
CA TYR A 336 -37.96 -1.27 -10.33
C TYR A 336 -36.50 -0.82 -10.39
N VAL A 337 -36.26 0.46 -10.70
CA VAL A 337 -34.89 0.99 -10.80
C VAL A 337 -34.20 1.01 -9.44
N PHE A 338 -34.92 1.36 -8.38
CA PHE A 338 -34.41 1.29 -7.02
C PHE A 338 -33.99 -0.14 -6.65
N ALA A 339 -34.86 -1.13 -6.88
CA ALA A 339 -34.58 -2.53 -6.60
C ALA A 339 -33.37 -3.04 -7.41
N MET A 340 -33.26 -2.70 -8.69
CA MET A 340 -32.11 -3.08 -9.51
C MET A 340 -30.78 -2.52 -8.96
N HIS A 341 -30.76 -1.26 -8.54
CA HIS A 341 -29.55 -0.66 -7.95
C HIS A 341 -29.19 -1.24 -6.58
N VAL A 342 -30.19 -1.63 -5.79
CA VAL A 342 -29.99 -2.29 -4.49
C VAL A 342 -29.51 -3.74 -4.69
N LEU A 343 -30.17 -4.52 -5.55
CA LEU A 343 -29.86 -5.93 -5.81
C LEU A 343 -28.50 -6.15 -6.47
N ASN A 344 -28.16 -5.36 -7.51
CA ASN A 344 -26.84 -5.43 -8.14
C ASN A 344 -25.70 -5.22 -7.12
N ARG A 345 -25.98 -4.52 -6.03
CA ARG A 345 -25.01 -4.20 -4.98
C ARG A 345 -24.88 -5.29 -3.92
N TYR A 346 -25.97 -5.98 -3.59
CA TYR A 346 -25.88 -7.20 -2.77
C TYR A 346 -25.13 -8.30 -3.51
N ALA A 347 -25.28 -8.38 -4.83
CA ALA A 347 -24.51 -9.30 -5.67
C ALA A 347 -23.03 -8.91 -5.78
N ASP A 348 -22.71 -7.62 -5.88
CA ASP A 348 -21.33 -7.13 -6.02
C ASP A 348 -20.65 -6.85 -4.66
N LYS A 349 -20.11 -7.91 -4.05
CA LYS A 349 -19.30 -7.83 -2.82
C LYS A 349 -18.04 -6.97 -2.98
N ALA A 350 -17.51 -6.78 -4.19
CA ALA A 350 -16.32 -5.97 -4.42
C ALA A 350 -16.61 -4.46 -4.29
N SER A 351 -17.85 -4.04 -4.60
CA SER A 351 -18.30 -2.65 -4.46
C SER A 351 -18.19 -2.12 -3.01
N ARG A 352 -18.27 -2.99 -2.00
CA ARG A 352 -18.13 -2.63 -0.58
C ARG A 352 -16.76 -2.05 -0.24
N PHE A 353 -15.71 -2.57 -0.86
CA PHE A 353 -14.34 -2.11 -0.65
C PHE A 353 -14.06 -0.78 -1.37
N ASN A 354 -14.71 -0.55 -2.51
CA ASN A 354 -14.50 0.64 -3.33
C ASN A 354 -15.35 1.85 -2.87
N TYR A 355 -16.51 1.61 -2.24
CA TYR A 355 -17.44 2.65 -1.79
C TYR A 355 -17.94 2.40 -0.35
N PRO A 356 -17.05 2.52 0.65
CA PRO A 356 -17.36 2.18 2.05
C PRO A 356 -18.53 2.99 2.62
N SER A 357 -18.61 4.30 2.31
CA SER A 357 -19.69 5.18 2.79
C SER A 357 -21.08 4.73 2.36
N ARG A 358 -21.19 4.23 1.12
CA ARG A 358 -22.44 3.72 0.57
C ARG A 358 -22.71 2.30 1.09
N ALA A 359 -21.71 1.48 1.35
CA ALA A 359 -21.90 0.15 1.92
C ALA A 359 -22.49 0.22 3.34
N ALA A 360 -21.94 1.10 4.19
CA ALA A 360 -22.40 1.30 5.56
C ALA A 360 -23.87 1.77 5.67
N LEU A 361 -24.40 2.45 4.64
CA LEU A 361 -25.80 2.89 4.61
C LEU A 361 -26.79 1.71 4.54
N TYR A 362 -26.44 0.63 3.85
CA TYR A 362 -27.31 -0.52 3.58
C TYR A 362 -27.03 -1.74 4.49
N GLU A 363 -26.00 -1.64 5.33
CA GLU A 363 -25.69 -2.64 6.37
C GLU A 363 -26.34 -2.30 7.73
N ARG A 364 -26.94 -1.10 7.85
CA ARG A 364 -27.85 -0.72 8.93
C ARG A 364 -29.27 -1.16 8.60
#